data_AF-A0A3D9H4L3-F1
#
_entry.id   AF-A0A3D9H4L3-F1
#
_cell.length_a   1.000
_cell.length_b   1.000
_cell.length_c   1.000
_cell.angle_alpha   90.00
_cell.angle_beta   90.00
_cell.angle_gamma   90.00
#
_symmetry.space_group_name_H-M   'P 1'
#
loop_
_entity.id
_entity.type
_entity.pdbx_description
1 polymer ?
#
loop_
_entity_poly.entity_id
_entity_poly.type
_entity_poly.pdbx_seq_one_letter_code
_entity_poly.pdbx_strand_id
1 'polypeptide(L)'
;MTIKYVIITLLLALTFGCKNETVKPEIHSAIQLEGLALNNNEKWIANEETHIGMKRIDSILKNNTSTSGKVLGDVLSKQTSYIIKSCDMEGEAHDQLHVVLVPILEEITDIKDVENTSELEKKVTNLQRLTATYFEYFKIN
;
A
#
# COMPACT_ATOMS: atom_id res chain seq x y z
N MET A 1 2.93 72.29 23.61
CA MET A 1 2.50 72.28 22.20
C MET A 1 2.28 70.84 21.78
N THR A 2 0.99 70.45 21.81
CA THR A 2 0.33 69.27 21.24
C THR A 2 1.03 67.91 21.23
N ILE A 3 0.71 67.15 22.26
CA ILE A 3 0.53 65.69 22.28
C ILE A 3 -0.37 65.24 21.12
N LYS A 4 0.01 64.18 20.40
CA LYS A 4 -0.88 63.41 19.53
C LYS A 4 -0.77 61.92 19.88
N TYR A 5 -1.51 61.51 20.91
CA TYR A 5 -1.98 60.13 21.00
C TYR A 5 -3.24 60.04 20.14
N VAL A 6 -3.14 59.37 18.99
CA VAL A 6 -4.31 58.87 18.28
C VAL A 6 -4.40 57.39 18.60
N ILE A 7 -5.23 57.10 19.60
CA ILE A 7 -5.82 55.79 19.83
C ILE A 7 -6.77 55.53 18.66
N ILE A 8 -6.51 54.51 17.84
CA ILE A 8 -7.59 53.70 17.23
C ILE A 8 -7.12 52.24 17.22
N THR A 9 -7.62 51.53 18.21
CA THR A 9 -7.79 50.07 18.23
C THR A 9 -8.61 49.61 17.03
N LEU A 10 -8.09 48.70 16.22
CA LEU A 10 -8.94 47.75 15.48
C LEU A 10 -8.15 46.48 15.15
N LEU A 11 -8.38 45.47 15.97
CA LEU A 11 -8.48 44.05 15.65
C LEU A 11 -8.09 43.66 14.20
N LEU A 12 -6.89 43.11 14.01
CA LEU A 12 -6.61 42.24 12.88
C LEU A 12 -6.43 40.81 13.39
N ALA A 13 -7.52 40.26 13.93
CA ALA A 13 -7.70 38.83 13.98
C ALA A 13 -8.14 38.38 12.57
N LEU A 14 -7.16 38.08 11.71
CA LEU A 14 -7.42 37.30 10.50
C LEU A 14 -6.66 35.98 10.65
N THR A 15 -7.35 35.11 11.38
CA THR A 15 -7.41 33.65 11.23
C THR A 15 -6.31 33.04 10.38
N PHE A 16 -5.39 32.35 11.05
CA PHE A 16 -4.66 31.22 10.49
C PHE A 16 -5.68 30.29 9.80
N GLY A 17 -5.77 30.41 8.48
CA GLY A 17 -6.37 29.38 7.65
C GLY A 17 -5.41 28.22 7.61
N CYS A 18 -5.42 27.38 8.66
CA CYS A 18 -4.97 26.01 8.50
C CYS A 18 -5.84 25.40 7.41
N LYS A 19 -5.26 25.23 6.23
CA LYS A 19 -5.80 24.40 5.18
C LYS A 19 -5.78 22.98 5.76
N ASN A 20 -6.87 22.60 6.42
CA ASN A 20 -7.11 21.22 6.80
C ASN A 20 -7.21 20.46 5.48
N GLU A 21 -6.10 19.85 5.08
CA GLU A 21 -6.17 18.74 4.15
C GLU A 21 -7.04 17.70 4.84
N THR A 22 -8.28 17.63 4.39
CA THR A 22 -9.11 16.46 4.52
C THR A 22 -8.23 15.28 4.13
N VAL A 23 -7.76 14.53 5.13
CA VAL A 23 -7.27 13.18 4.94
C VAL A 23 -8.49 12.38 4.48
N LYS A 24 -8.73 12.44 3.18
CA LYS A 24 -9.53 11.45 2.48
C LYS A 24 -8.81 10.12 2.76
N PRO A 25 -9.50 9.07 3.23
CA PRO A 25 -8.87 7.76 3.32
C PRO A 25 -8.52 7.37 1.89
N GLU A 26 -7.25 7.51 1.51
CA GLU A 26 -6.74 6.99 0.25
C GLU A 26 -6.64 5.47 0.39
N ILE A 27 -7.75 4.80 0.10
CA ILE A 27 -7.85 3.34 0.05
C ILE A 27 -7.06 2.76 -1.17
N HIS A 28 -6.35 3.61 -1.93
CA HIS A 28 -5.58 3.21 -3.12
C HIS A 28 -4.14 3.75 -3.18
N SER A 29 -3.56 4.29 -2.11
CA SER A 29 -2.13 4.66 -2.17
C SER A 29 -1.23 3.49 -1.80
N ALA A 30 -0.17 3.29 -2.58
CA ALA A 30 0.92 2.39 -2.23
C ALA A 30 1.54 2.75 -0.86
N ILE A 31 2.20 1.77 -0.25
CA ILE A 31 2.94 1.93 1.00
C ILE A 31 4.41 2.14 0.64
N GLN A 32 5.07 3.03 1.37
CA GLN A 32 6.53 3.14 1.30
C GLN A 32 7.15 2.01 2.10
N LEU A 33 7.94 1.16 1.43
CA LEU A 33 8.65 0.05 2.03
C LEU A 33 10.14 0.40 2.12
N GLU A 34 10.72 0.20 3.30
CA GLU A 34 12.14 0.46 3.51
C GLU A 34 12.98 -0.47 2.62
N GLY A 35 13.96 0.11 1.91
CA GLY A 35 14.81 -0.62 0.97
C GLY A 35 14.22 -0.80 -0.44
N LEU A 36 12.96 -0.44 -0.67
CA LEU A 36 12.36 -0.49 -2.01
C LEU A 36 12.78 0.73 -2.84
N ALA A 37 13.30 0.50 -4.04
CA ALA A 37 13.75 1.54 -4.95
C ALA A 37 13.32 1.26 -6.39
N LEU A 38 13.28 2.30 -7.23
CA LEU A 38 13.14 2.14 -8.68
C LEU A 38 14.50 1.81 -9.32
N ASN A 39 14.47 1.08 -10.43
CA ASN A 39 15.63 0.84 -11.28
C ASN A 39 15.98 2.10 -12.07
N ASN A 40 16.79 3.00 -11.51
CA ASN A 40 17.18 4.25 -12.18
C ASN A 40 15.97 5.07 -12.67
N ASN A 41 14.96 5.23 -11.80
CA ASN A 41 13.65 5.85 -12.08
C ASN A 41 12.71 5.04 -12.99
N GLU A 42 13.09 3.82 -13.39
CA GLU A 42 12.22 2.89 -14.09
C GLU A 42 11.71 1.77 -13.17
N LYS A 43 10.60 1.14 -13.57
CA LYS A 43 10.09 -0.05 -12.89
C LYS A 43 10.98 -1.25 -13.19
N TRP A 44 11.13 -2.13 -12.20
CA TRP A 44 11.74 -3.43 -12.34
C TRP A 44 10.95 -4.32 -13.30
N ILE A 45 11.65 -5.18 -14.04
CA ILE A 45 11.03 -6.17 -14.91
C ILE A 45 10.75 -7.41 -14.07
N ALA A 46 9.47 -7.72 -13.89
CA ALA A 46 9.02 -9.00 -13.38
C ALA A 46 8.85 -10.00 -14.51
N ASN A 47 9.15 -11.27 -14.24
CA ASN A 47 8.74 -12.34 -15.12
C ASN A 47 7.20 -12.46 -15.17
N GLU A 48 6.70 -13.07 -16.24
CA GLU A 48 5.27 -13.10 -16.54
C GLU A 48 4.46 -13.76 -15.42
N GLU A 49 4.95 -14.87 -14.87
CA GLU A 49 4.28 -15.63 -13.82
C GLU A 49 4.18 -14.85 -12.52
N THR A 50 5.23 -14.14 -12.11
CA THR A 50 5.18 -13.23 -10.96
C THR A 50 4.09 -12.17 -11.17
N HIS A 51 4.06 -11.56 -12.35
CA HIS A 51 3.10 -10.52 -12.66
C HIS A 51 1.65 -11.05 -12.75
N ILE A 52 1.45 -12.26 -13.25
CA ILE A 52 0.17 -12.97 -13.23
C ILE A 52 -0.28 -13.25 -11.79
N GLY A 53 0.62 -13.75 -10.94
CA GLY A 53 0.33 -14.03 -9.53
C GLY A 53 -0.13 -12.77 -8.79
N MET A 54 0.56 -11.65 -8.99
CA MET A 54 0.19 -10.36 -8.39
C MET A 54 -1.14 -9.83 -8.91
N LYS A 55 -1.45 -10.00 -10.20
CA LYS A 55 -2.78 -9.67 -10.76
C LYS A 55 -3.89 -10.53 -10.17
N ARG A 56 -3.62 -11.82 -9.90
CA ARG A 56 -4.59 -12.70 -9.23
C ARG A 56 -4.83 -12.27 -7.80
N ILE A 57 -3.77 -11.92 -7.05
CA ILE A 57 -3.88 -11.36 -5.69
C ILE A 57 -4.75 -10.10 -5.70
N ASP A 58 -4.44 -9.12 -6.56
CA ASP A 58 -5.21 -7.89 -6.70
C ASP A 58 -6.69 -8.16 -7.02
N SER A 59 -6.96 -9.07 -7.95
CA SER A 59 -8.33 -9.47 -8.31
C SER A 59 -9.07 -10.14 -7.15
N ILE A 60 -8.42 -11.03 -6.40
CA ILE A 60 -9.00 -11.66 -5.20
C ILE A 60 -9.37 -10.59 -4.18
N LEU A 61 -8.48 -9.63 -3.93
CA LEU A 61 -8.71 -8.58 -2.93
C LEU A 61 -9.83 -7.61 -3.34
N LYS A 62 -9.94 -7.27 -4.63
CA LYS A 62 -11.00 -6.38 -5.15
C LYS A 62 -12.37 -7.03 -5.15
N ASN A 63 -12.43 -8.34 -5.37
CA ASN A 63 -13.67 -9.10 -5.44
C ASN A 63 -13.96 -9.88 -4.14
N ASN A 64 -13.20 -9.65 -3.07
CA ASN A 64 -13.37 -10.39 -1.83
C ASN A 64 -14.71 -10.08 -1.19
N THR A 65 -15.55 -11.11 -1.07
CA THR A 65 -16.79 -11.08 -0.28
C THR A 65 -16.71 -11.98 0.95
N SER A 66 -15.57 -12.64 1.18
CA SER A 66 -15.37 -13.54 2.32
C SER A 66 -15.33 -12.76 3.62
N THR A 67 -16.12 -13.22 4.60
CA THR A 67 -16.03 -12.80 6.00
C THR A 67 -15.04 -13.65 6.81
N SER A 68 -14.49 -14.71 6.21
CA SER A 68 -13.51 -15.59 6.83
C SER A 68 -12.10 -15.23 6.38
N GLY A 69 -11.29 -14.77 7.34
CA GLY A 69 -9.87 -14.51 7.15
C GLY A 69 -9.11 -15.77 6.72
N LYS A 70 -9.36 -16.90 7.39
CA LYS A 70 -8.78 -18.20 7.02
C LYS A 70 -9.00 -18.58 5.56
N VAL A 71 -10.24 -18.50 5.07
CA VAL A 71 -10.56 -18.86 3.67
C VAL A 71 -9.84 -17.91 2.71
N LEU A 72 -9.87 -16.60 2.98
CA LEU A 72 -9.21 -15.61 2.15
C LEU A 72 -7.68 -15.81 2.12
N GLY A 73 -7.07 -15.95 3.29
CA GLY A 73 -5.63 -16.17 3.43
C GLY A 73 -5.17 -17.46 2.76
N ASP A 74 -5.95 -18.54 2.81
CA ASP A 74 -5.63 -19.79 2.11
C ASP A 74 -5.68 -19.65 0.57
N VAL A 75 -6.62 -18.86 0.03
CA VAL A 75 -6.69 -18.56 -1.40
C VAL A 75 -5.51 -17.68 -1.85
N LEU A 76 -5.17 -16.65 -1.06
CA LEU A 76 -4.04 -15.76 -1.33
C LEU A 76 -2.70 -16.49 -1.24
N SER A 77 -2.53 -17.37 -0.25
CA SER A 77 -1.32 -18.19 -0.07
C SER A 77 -1.01 -19.08 -1.27
N LYS A 78 -2.04 -19.54 -2.00
CA LYS A 78 -1.85 -20.31 -3.24
C LYS A 78 -1.23 -19.44 -4.33
N GLN A 79 -1.59 -18.16 -4.40
CA GLN A 79 -1.03 -17.24 -5.40
C GLN A 79 0.41 -16.86 -5.06
N THR A 80 0.72 -16.59 -3.79
CA THR A 80 2.11 -16.32 -3.40
C THR A 80 3.00 -17.55 -3.56
N SER A 81 2.48 -18.75 -3.29
CA SER A 81 3.18 -20.00 -3.61
C SER A 81 3.46 -20.18 -5.10
N TYR A 82 2.53 -19.76 -5.97
CA TYR A 82 2.74 -19.76 -7.41
C TYR A 82 3.84 -18.78 -7.81
N ILE A 83 3.83 -17.55 -7.30
CA ILE A 83 4.88 -16.55 -7.55
C ILE A 83 6.25 -17.10 -7.16
N ILE A 84 6.40 -17.62 -5.94
CA ILE A 84 7.68 -18.13 -5.43
C ILE A 84 8.21 -19.29 -6.28
N LYS A 85 7.34 -20.22 -6.69
CA LYS A 85 7.73 -21.39 -7.48
C LYS A 85 8.04 -21.08 -8.93
N SER A 86 7.50 -19.98 -9.45
CA SER A 86 7.62 -19.60 -10.85
C SER A 86 8.51 -18.37 -11.08
N CYS A 87 9.15 -17.84 -10.04
CA CYS A 87 10.09 -16.75 -10.18
C CYS A 87 11.41 -17.25 -10.76
N ASP A 88 11.81 -16.69 -11.89
CA ASP A 88 13.11 -16.90 -12.56
C ASP A 88 13.95 -15.61 -12.62
N MET A 89 13.48 -14.53 -11.99
CA MET A 89 14.26 -13.30 -11.86
C MET A 89 15.52 -13.54 -11.03
N GLU A 90 16.58 -12.85 -11.42
CA GLU A 90 17.87 -12.85 -10.73
C GLU A 90 18.36 -11.42 -10.46
N GLY A 91 19.30 -11.28 -9.53
CA GLY A 91 19.93 -10.00 -9.18
C GLY A 91 18.97 -9.01 -8.53
N GLU A 92 19.22 -7.71 -8.73
CA GLU A 92 18.51 -6.65 -8.00
C GLU A 92 16.98 -6.67 -8.19
N ALA A 93 16.48 -7.08 -9.37
CA ALA A 93 15.03 -7.21 -9.58
C ALA A 93 14.39 -8.26 -8.65
N HIS A 94 15.12 -9.35 -8.39
CA HIS A 94 14.71 -10.38 -7.45
C HIS A 94 14.76 -9.86 -6.01
N ASP A 95 15.85 -9.18 -5.63
CA ASP A 95 16.02 -8.64 -4.27
C ASP A 95 14.97 -7.58 -3.94
N GLN A 96 14.65 -6.72 -4.91
CA GLN A 96 13.57 -5.72 -4.78
C GLN A 96 12.19 -6.39 -4.74
N LEU A 97 11.99 -7.54 -5.40
CA LEU A 97 10.75 -8.30 -5.24
C LEU A 97 10.60 -8.80 -3.80
N HIS A 98 11.67 -9.26 -3.15
CA HIS A 98 11.62 -9.70 -1.75
C HIS A 98 11.14 -8.60 -0.81
N VAL A 99 11.61 -7.37 -0.99
CA VAL A 99 11.18 -6.21 -0.19
C VAL A 99 9.67 -6.03 -0.23
N VAL A 100 9.04 -6.31 -1.38
CA VAL A 100 7.58 -6.23 -1.55
C VAL A 100 6.86 -7.50 -1.11
N LEU A 101 7.39 -8.67 -1.45
CA LEU A 101 6.70 -9.95 -1.30
C LEU A 101 6.69 -10.44 0.16
N VAL A 102 7.73 -10.13 0.95
CA VAL A 102 7.79 -10.52 2.37
C VAL A 102 6.64 -9.88 3.18
N PRO A 103 6.42 -8.55 3.17
CA PRO A 103 5.27 -7.95 3.85
C PRO A 103 3.92 -8.50 3.38
N ILE A 104 3.80 -8.84 2.08
CA ILE A 104 2.59 -9.48 1.53
C ILE A 104 2.36 -10.86 2.17
N LEU A 105 3.41 -11.68 2.31
CA LEU A 105 3.33 -13.00 2.93
C LEU A 105 2.97 -12.93 4.41
N GLU A 106 3.56 -11.98 5.13
CA GLU A 106 3.26 -11.73 6.54
C GLU A 106 1.79 -11.31 6.72
N GLU A 107 1.32 -10.34 5.95
CA GLU A 107 -0.07 -9.88 6.02
C GLU A 107 -1.07 -10.99 5.66
N ILE A 108 -0.76 -11.83 4.66
CA ILE A 108 -1.59 -13.00 4.32
C ILE A 108 -1.63 -14.02 5.46
N THR A 109 -0.51 -14.21 6.16
CA THR A 109 -0.41 -15.13 7.31
C THR A 109 -1.29 -14.61 8.43
N ASP A 110 -1.14 -13.34 8.78
CA ASP A 110 -1.95 -12.66 9.78
C ASP A 110 -3.44 -12.72 9.46
N ILE A 111 -3.85 -12.50 8.20
CA ILE A 111 -5.25 -12.59 7.77
C ILE A 111 -5.88 -13.95 8.12
N LYS A 112 -5.10 -15.05 8.12
CA LYS A 112 -5.65 -16.38 8.41
C LYS A 112 -6.14 -16.53 9.84
N ASP A 113 -5.50 -15.82 10.76
CA ASP A 113 -5.73 -15.94 12.19
C ASP A 113 -6.73 -14.89 12.71
N VAL A 114 -7.19 -13.97 11.85
CA VAL A 114 -8.19 -12.97 12.23
C VAL A 114 -9.61 -13.54 12.23
N GLU A 115 -10.25 -13.44 13.40
CA GLU A 115 -11.66 -13.77 13.60
C GLU A 115 -12.58 -12.54 13.56
N ASN A 116 -12.04 -11.35 13.84
CA ASN A 116 -12.80 -10.10 13.89
C ASN A 116 -12.94 -9.48 12.50
N THR A 117 -14.18 -9.23 12.05
CA THR A 117 -14.46 -8.65 10.73
C THR A 117 -13.81 -7.28 10.50
N SER A 118 -13.81 -6.39 11.50
CA SER A 118 -13.23 -5.05 11.36
C SER A 118 -11.70 -5.10 11.28
N GLU A 119 -11.07 -6.01 12.02
CA GLU A 119 -9.64 -6.26 11.90
C GLU A 119 -9.29 -6.87 10.54
N LEU A 120 -10.12 -7.81 10.06
CA LEU A 120 -9.93 -8.42 8.75
C LEU A 120 -9.99 -7.37 7.64
N GLU A 121 -10.96 -6.47 7.67
CA GLU A 121 -11.07 -5.37 6.70
C GLU A 121 -9.84 -4.46 6.68
N LYS A 122 -9.26 -4.15 7.86
CA LYS A 122 -8.03 -3.36 7.97
C LYS A 122 -6.84 -4.10 7.34
N LYS A 123 -6.68 -5.39 7.65
CA LYS A 123 -5.61 -6.22 7.08
C LYS A 123 -5.75 -6.38 5.57
N VAL A 124 -6.97 -6.60 5.07
CA VAL A 124 -7.26 -6.65 3.63
C VAL A 124 -6.92 -5.33 2.95
N THR A 125 -7.26 -4.20 3.57
CA THR A 125 -6.92 -2.87 3.06
C THR A 125 -5.40 -2.66 3.03
N ASN A 126 -4.68 -3.09 4.07
CA ASN A 126 -3.22 -3.03 4.09
C ASN A 126 -2.62 -3.87 2.95
N LEU A 127 -3.12 -5.09 2.76
CA LEU A 127 -2.68 -5.99 1.71
C LEU A 127 -2.97 -5.43 0.30
N GLN A 128 -4.10 -4.75 0.10
CA GLN A 128 -4.39 -4.04 -1.15
C GLN A 128 -3.34 -2.95 -1.43
N ARG A 129 -2.92 -2.19 -0.41
CA ARG A 129 -1.89 -1.15 -0.56
C ARG A 129 -0.50 -1.76 -0.84
N LEU A 130 -0.13 -2.85 -0.17
CA LEU A 130 1.10 -3.60 -0.47
C LEU A 130 1.08 -4.13 -1.92
N THR A 131 -0.06 -4.66 -2.36
CA THR A 131 -0.26 -5.13 -3.73
C THR A 131 -0.17 -3.97 -4.74
N ALA A 132 -0.72 -2.79 -4.43
CA ALA A 132 -0.57 -1.60 -5.27
C ALA A 132 0.90 -1.16 -5.39
N THR A 133 1.65 -1.27 -4.29
CA THR A 133 3.10 -0.97 -4.26
C THR A 133 3.86 -1.81 -5.27
N TYR A 134 3.57 -3.12 -5.37
CA TYR A 134 4.14 -3.94 -6.44
C TYR A 134 3.92 -3.35 -7.84
N PHE A 135 2.69 -2.92 -8.16
CA PHE A 135 2.38 -2.38 -9.49
C PHE A 135 2.99 -1.01 -9.76
N GLU A 136 3.37 -0.27 -8.74
CA GLU A 136 4.13 0.98 -8.88
C GLU A 136 5.59 0.73 -9.22
N TYR A 137 6.19 -0.34 -8.70
CA TYR A 137 7.63 -0.60 -8.83
C TYR A 137 7.97 -1.67 -9.87
N PHE A 138 7.02 -2.50 -10.30
CA PHE A 138 7.24 -3.59 -11.24
C PHE A 138 6.35 -3.49 -12.49
N LYS A 139 6.87 -3.96 -13.62
CA LYS A 139 6.17 -4.14 -14.90
C LYS A 139 6.58 -5.46 -15.53
N ILE A 140 5.85 -5.89 -16.56
CA ILE A 140 6.32 -6.92 -17.49
C ILE A 140 7.12 -6.27 -18.62
N ASN A 141 8.02 -7.02 -19.26
CA ASN A 141 8.72 -6.61 -20.47
C ASN A 141 7.78 -6.55 -21.69
#